data_AF-A0A496AWJ7-F1
#
_entry.id   AF-A0A496AWJ7-F1
#
_cell.length_a   1.000
_cell.length_b   1.000
_cell.length_c   1.000
_cell.angle_alpha   90.00
_cell.angle_beta   90.00
_cell.angle_gamma   90.00
#
_symmetry.space_group_name_H-M   'P 1'
#
loop_
_entity.id
_entity.type
_entity.pdbx_description
1 polymer ?
#
loop_
_entity_poly.entity_id
_entity_poly.type
_entity_poly.pdbx_seq_one_letter_code
_entity_poly.pdbx_strand_id
1 'polypeptide(L)' 'MPEEKAENRKISSIRVRVEHAIAGIKRFRIVKDTLRNTKKGFADFVMETCCGLHNFRLNFRPWVYSTPQD' A
#
# COMPACT_ATOMS: atom_id res chain seq x y z
N MET A 1 15.16 -6.75 -24.33
CA MET A 1 14.86 -5.67 -25.29
C MET A 1 14.71 -4.33 -24.56
N PRO A 2 15.01 -3.17 -25.18
CA PRO A 2 14.83 -1.84 -24.57
C PRO A 2 13.39 -1.57 -24.07
N GLU A 3 12.42 -2.12 -24.78
CA GLU A 3 10.97 -2.06 -24.52
C GLU A 3 10.60 -2.78 -23.21
N GLU A 4 11.06 -4.02 -23.04
CA GLU A 4 10.89 -4.77 -21.78
C GLU A 4 11.53 -4.04 -20.59
N LYS A 5 12.68 -3.38 -20.78
CA LYS A 5 13.32 -2.58 -19.73
C LYS A 5 12.48 -1.37 -19.33
N ALA A 6 11.86 -0.70 -20.30
CA ALA A 6 10.97 0.43 -20.04
C ALA A 6 9.69 -0.01 -19.29
N GLU A 7 9.11 -1.13 -19.68
CA GLU A 7 7.95 -1.71 -19.01
C GLU A 7 8.26 -2.11 -17.57
N ASN A 8 9.39 -2.82 -17.36
CA ASN A 8 9.85 -3.19 -16.02
C ASN A 8 10.08 -1.97 -15.12
N ARG A 9 10.61 -0.87 -15.68
CA ARG A 9 10.80 0.39 -14.94
C ARG A 9 9.46 1.00 -14.51
N LYS A 10 8.44 0.98 -15.39
CA LYS A 10 7.09 1.44 -15.08
C LYS A 10 6.47 0.60 -13.95
N ILE A 11 6.51 -0.73 -14.06
CA ILE A 11 5.99 -1.65 -13.04
C ILE A 11 6.69 -1.42 -11.71
N SER A 12 8.02 -1.29 -11.72
CA SER A 12 8.83 -1.05 -10.52
C SER A 12 8.45 0.27 -9.83
N SER A 13 8.20 1.34 -10.59
CA SER A 13 7.77 2.63 -10.03
C SER A 13 6.43 2.55 -9.30
N ILE A 14 5.50 1.73 -9.81
CA ILE A 14 4.19 1.49 -9.18
C ILE A 14 4.37 0.66 -7.91
N ARG A 15 5.21 -0.39 -7.94
CA ARG A 15 5.48 -1.24 -6.78
C ARG A 15 5.98 -0.47 -5.58
N VAL A 16 6.88 0.50 -5.76
CA VAL A 16 7.38 1.35 -4.66
C VAL A 16 6.22 2.03 -3.93
N ARG A 17 5.26 2.61 -4.66
CA ARG A 17 4.09 3.27 -4.07
C ARG A 17 3.17 2.28 -3.36
N VAL A 18 2.97 1.09 -3.94
CA VAL A 18 2.19 0.01 -3.34
C VAL A 18 2.84 -0.47 -2.03
N GLU A 19 4.16 -0.64 -2.01
CA GLU A 19 4.91 -1.06 -0.83
C GLU A 19 4.82 -0.03 0.30
N HIS A 20 4.90 1.28 -0.01
CA HIS A 20 4.65 2.34 0.97
C HIS A 20 3.23 2.30 1.55
N ALA A 21 2.22 2.07 0.71
CA ALA A 21 0.84 1.93 1.17
C ALA A 21 0.70 0.71 2.10
N ILE A 22 1.20 -0.46 1.70
CA ILE A 22 1.16 -1.69 2.50
C ILE A 22 1.89 -1.51 3.84
N ALA A 23 3.11 -0.94 3.83
CA ALA A 23 3.84 -0.62 5.05
C ALA A 23 3.05 0.33 5.95
N GLY A 24 2.40 1.31 5.33
CA GLY A 24 1.54 2.28 6.00
C GLY A 24 0.28 1.68 6.63
N ILE A 25 -0.31 0.64 6.02
CA ILE A 25 -1.46 -0.13 6.52
C ILE A 25 -1.02 -1.08 7.65
N LYS A 26 0.17 -1.68 7.57
CA LYS A 26 0.74 -2.56 8.61
C LYS A 26 1.00 -1.90 9.97
N ARG A 27 0.71 -0.60 10.13
CA ARG A 27 0.61 0.02 11.47
C ARG A 27 -0.56 -0.50 12.28
N PHE A 28 -1.61 -0.98 11.63
CA PHE A 28 -2.69 -1.69 12.30
C PHE A 28 -2.23 -3.13 12.60
N ARG A 29 -2.06 -3.46 13.89
CA ARG A 29 -1.55 -4.77 14.31
C ARG A 29 -2.37 -5.95 13.79
N ILE A 30 -3.68 -5.77 13.60
CA ILE A 30 -4.57 -6.78 13.01
C ILE A 30 -4.20 -7.18 11.57
N VAL A 31 -3.51 -6.30 10.83
CA VAL A 31 -2.97 -6.57 9.48
C VAL A 31 -1.51 -7.07 9.54
N LYS A 32 -0.75 -6.62 10.54
CA LYS A 32 0.67 -6.98 10.69
C LYS A 32 0.87 -8.38 11.28
N ASP A 33 0.14 -8.67 12.35
CA ASP A 33 0.26 -9.90 13.11
C ASP A 33 -0.62 -10.98 12.47
N THR A 34 -0.37 -12.26 12.77
CA THR A 34 -1.13 -13.37 12.17
C THR A 34 -2.62 -13.26 12.54
N LEU A 35 -3.46 -13.04 11.53
CA LEU A 35 -4.91 -13.06 11.67
C LEU A 35 -5.39 -14.50 11.87
N ARG A 36 -5.83 -14.83 13.09
CA ARG A 36 -6.34 -16.19 13.43
C ARG A 36 -7.82 -16.39 13.12
N ASN A 37 -8.55 -15.33 12.78
CA ASN A 37 -9.95 -15.43 12.40
C ASN A 37 -10.07 -15.97 10.97
N THR A 38 -10.68 -17.15 10.82
CA THR A 38 -10.85 -17.84 9.54
C THR A 38 -12.23 -17.64 8.92
N LYS A 39 -13.09 -16.78 9.53
CA LYS A 39 -14.40 -16.46 8.97
C LYS A 39 -14.25 -15.89 7.56
N LYS A 40 -14.95 -16.49 6.60
CA LYS A 40 -14.95 -16.06 5.19
C LYS A 40 -15.25 -14.56 5.08
N GLY A 41 -14.42 -13.85 4.31
CA GLY A 41 -14.53 -12.41 4.07
C GLY A 41 -14.03 -11.52 5.22
N PHE A 42 -13.65 -12.06 6.37
CA PHE A 42 -13.17 -11.23 7.49
C PHE A 42 -11.80 -10.60 7.18
N ALA A 43 -10.90 -11.33 6.54
CA ALA A 43 -9.60 -10.79 6.13
C ALA A 43 -9.76 -9.61 5.16
N ASP A 44 -10.65 -9.73 4.17
CA ASP A 44 -10.93 -8.67 3.20
C ASP A 44 -11.55 -7.45 3.88
N PHE A 45 -12.52 -7.64 4.77
CA PHE A 45 -13.13 -6.58 5.56
C PHE A 45 -12.11 -5.83 6.42
N VAL A 46 -11.21 -6.55 7.08
CA VAL A 46 -10.12 -5.97 7.87
C VAL A 46 -9.20 -5.14 6.98
N MET A 47 -8.79 -5.68 5.83
CA MET A 47 -7.93 -4.97 4.88
C MET A 47 -8.59 -3.71 4.33
N GLU A 48 -9.85 -3.79 3.90
CA GLU A 48 -10.62 -2.65 3.37
C GLU A 48 -10.74 -1.54 4.42
N THR A 49 -11.11 -1.90 5.65
CA THR A 49 -11.21 -0.95 6.77
C THR A 49 -9.86 -0.27 7.03
N CYS A 50 -8.77 -1.05 7.09
CA CYS A 50 -7.44 -0.51 7.35
C CYS A 50 -6.91 0.36 6.19
N CYS A 51 -7.24 0.03 4.94
CA CYS A 51 -7.00 0.88 3.78
C CYS A 51 -7.74 2.21 3.90
N GLY A 52 -9.03 2.20 4.27
CA GLY A 52 -9.82 3.40 4.51
C GLY A 52 -9.21 4.29 5.59
N LEU A 53 -8.83 3.71 6.74
CA LEU A 53 -8.16 4.44 7.82
C LEU A 53 -6.78 4.97 7.39
N HIS A 54 -6.03 4.21 6.60
CA HIS A 54 -4.75 4.66 6.06
C HIS A 54 -4.94 5.89 5.17
N ASN A 55 -5.92 5.84 4.26
CA ASN A 55 -6.26 6.95 3.36
C ASN A 55 -6.72 8.18 4.13
N PHE A 56 -7.59 8.00 5.12
CA PHE A 56 -8.00 9.08 6.01
C PHE A 56 -6.79 9.75 6.69
N ARG A 57 -5.82 8.95 7.17
CA ARG A 57 -4.58 9.50 7.74
C ARG A 57 -3.77 10.31 6.72
N LEU A 58 -3.76 9.92 5.45
CA LEU A 58 -3.03 10.65 4.41
C LEU A 58 -3.60 12.04 4.15
N ASN A 59 -4.88 12.27 4.41
CA ASN A 59 -5.47 13.61 4.33
C ASN A 59 -4.82 14.60 5.32
N PHE A 60 -4.26 14.10 6.44
CA PHE A 60 -3.58 14.93 7.44
C PHE A 60 -2.07 14.80 7.44
N ARG A 61 -1.53 13.71 6.88
CA ARG A 61 -0.10 13.42 6.80
C ARG A 61 0.22 12.78 5.43
N PRO A 62 0.21 13.58 4.35
CA PRO A 62 0.44 13.08 3.01
C PRO A 62 1.90 12.60 2.84
N TRP A 63 2.10 11.67 1.92
CA TRP A 63 3.44 11.31 1.46
C TRP A 63 3.97 12.42 0.57
N VAL A 64 5.19 12.88 0.82
CA VAL A 64 5.90 13.77 -0.11
C VAL A 64 6.73 12.88 -1.03
N TYR A 65 6.33 12.81 -2.28
CA TYR A 65 7.14 12.19 -3.33
C TYR A 65 7.83 13.30 -4.08
N SER A 66 9.16 13.28 -4.14
CA SER A 66 9.89 14.13 -5.07
C SER A 66 9.50 13.70 -6.48
N THR A 67 8.65 14.48 -7.14
CA THR A 67 8.45 14.36 -8.57
C THR A 67 9.70 14.92 -9.25
N PRO A 68 10.21 14.31 -10.34
CA PRO A 68 11.37 14.84 -11.07
C PRO A 68 11.02 16.12 -11.85
N GLN A 69 10.51 17.16 -11.17
CA GLN A 69 10.19 18.49 -11.72
C GLN A 69 10.45 19.64 -10.72
N ASP A 70 11.07 19.38 -9.57
CA ASP A 70 11.69 20.41 -8.70
C ASP A 70 13.16 20.62 -9.07
#